data_AF-H1B8G3-F1
#
_entry.id   AF-H1B8G3-F1
#
_cell.length_a   1.000
_cell.length_b   1.000
_cell.length_c   1.000
_cell.angle_alpha   90.00
_cell.angle_beta   90.00
_cell.angle_gamma   90.00
#
_symmetry.space_group_name_H-M   'P 1'
#
loop_
_entity.id
_entity.type
_entity.pdbx_description
1 polymer ?
#
loop_
_entity_poly.entity_id
_entity_poly.type
_entity_poly.pdbx_seq_one_letter_code
_entity_poly.pdbx_strand_id
1 'polypeptide(L)'
;MSGQSEIEDKYIKLAIALKTNQLKREELSSLTYQHVESSLKEHWRFRKPGSIHEAVEDIQQLSASDVVAYLSTQAVIMGSRMNLNDFDDLFGGDKQ
;
A
#
# COMPACT_ATOMS: atom_id res chain seq x y z
N MET A 1 -7.41 -14.89 12.59
CA MET A 1 -7.67 -13.72 11.72
C MET A 1 -6.93 -12.55 12.36
N SER A 2 -5.67 -12.37 11.99
CA SER A 2 -4.73 -11.46 12.68
C SER A 2 -5.14 -10.01 12.45
N GLY A 3 -5.38 -9.27 13.53
CA GLY A 3 -5.79 -7.86 13.47
C GLY A 3 -4.75 -7.05 12.70
N GLN A 4 -5.14 -6.52 11.54
CA GLN A 4 -4.41 -5.45 10.91
C GLN A 4 -4.48 -4.27 11.89
N SER A 5 -3.36 -3.88 12.49
CA SER A 5 -3.36 -2.72 13.37
C SER A 5 -3.72 -1.50 12.52
N GLU A 6 -4.93 -0.99 12.70
CA GLU A 6 -5.33 0.26 12.07
C GLU A 6 -4.48 1.39 12.64
N ILE A 7 -4.01 2.27 11.76
CA ILE A 7 -3.38 3.51 12.20
C ILE A 7 -4.53 4.37 12.71
N GLU A 8 -4.70 4.48 14.02
CA GLU A 8 -5.82 5.22 14.61
C GLU A 8 -5.48 6.70 14.89
N ASP A 9 -4.19 7.03 15.04
CA ASP A 9 -3.74 8.38 15.39
C ASP A 9 -4.10 9.41 14.30
N LYS A 10 -4.81 10.46 14.71
CA LYS A 10 -5.32 11.50 13.81
C LYS A 10 -4.22 12.28 13.09
N TYR A 11 -3.06 12.49 13.72
CA TYR A 11 -1.96 13.23 13.12
C TYR A 11 -1.24 12.38 12.07
N ILE A 12 -1.08 11.08 12.35
CA ILE A 12 -0.54 10.13 11.37
C ILE A 12 -1.48 10.01 10.17
N LYS A 13 -2.80 9.88 10.39
CA LYS A 13 -3.78 9.87 9.30
C LYS A 13 -3.71 11.14 8.44
N LEU A 14 -3.60 12.31 9.07
CA LEU A 14 -3.47 13.58 8.34
C LEU A 14 -2.18 13.61 7.52
N ALA A 15 -1.05 13.21 8.09
CA ALA A 15 0.23 13.16 7.40
C ALA A 15 0.18 12.22 6.17
N ILE A 16 -0.42 11.03 6.31
CA ILE A 16 -0.64 10.09 5.19
C ILE A 16 -1.51 10.75 4.11
N ALA A 17 -2.59 11.43 4.50
CA ALA A 17 -3.46 12.11 3.54
C ALA A 17 -2.73 13.22 2.77
N LEU A 18 -1.94 14.04 3.47
CA LEU A 18 -1.14 15.10 2.85
C LEU A 18 -0.11 14.51 1.88
N LYS A 19 0.63 13.49 2.33
CA LYS A 19 1.62 12.82 1.49
C LYS A 19 0.99 12.15 0.28
N THR A 20 -0.15 11.48 0.45
CA THR A 20 -0.92 10.88 -0.65
C THR A 20 -1.26 11.93 -1.70
N ASN A 21 -1.76 13.10 -1.28
CA ASN A 21 -2.08 14.19 -2.20
C ASN A 21 -0.83 14.74 -2.90
N GLN A 22 0.31 14.81 -2.21
CA GLN A 22 1.58 15.21 -2.81
C GLN A 22 2.00 14.22 -3.91
N LEU A 23 2.10 12.92 -3.57
CA LEU A 23 2.50 11.86 -4.51
C LEU A 23 1.57 11.79 -5.72
N LYS A 24 0.27 12.00 -5.52
CA LYS A 24 -0.72 12.09 -6.62
C LYS A 24 -0.41 13.20 -7.63
N ARG A 25 -0.02 14.37 -7.13
CA ARG A 25 0.23 15.54 -7.99
C ARG A 25 1.59 15.44 -8.69
N GLU A 26 2.59 14.93 -8.00
CA GLU A 26 3.99 15.03 -8.41
C GLU A 26 4.50 13.77 -9.14
N GLU A 27 3.95 12.60 -8.83
CA GLU A 27 4.50 11.32 -9.32
C GLU A 27 3.43 10.43 -9.99
N LEU A 28 2.41 10.01 -9.26
CA LEU A 28 1.43 9.03 -9.74
C LEU A 28 0.00 9.33 -9.29
N SER A 29 -0.82 9.84 -10.21
CA SER A 29 -2.19 10.31 -9.94
C SER A 29 -3.17 9.22 -9.47
N SER A 30 -2.91 7.95 -9.78
CA SER A 30 -3.75 6.80 -9.40
C SER A 30 -3.54 6.31 -7.97
N LEU A 31 -2.57 6.84 -7.23
CA LEU A 31 -2.34 6.44 -5.84
C LEU A 31 -3.57 6.70 -4.97
N THR A 32 -3.79 5.89 -3.94
CA THR A 32 -4.89 6.09 -2.99
C THR A 32 -4.33 6.18 -1.59
N TYR A 33 -5.13 6.73 -0.66
CA TYR A 33 -4.76 6.77 0.75
C TYR A 33 -4.41 5.35 1.25
N GLN A 34 -5.22 4.36 0.87
CA GLN A 34 -5.04 2.97 1.27
C GLN A 34 -3.75 2.35 0.73
N HIS A 35 -3.31 2.72 -0.49
CA HIS A 35 -2.02 2.26 -1.01
C HIS A 35 -0.86 2.77 -0.15
N VAL A 36 -0.87 4.06 0.20
CA VAL A 36 0.16 4.67 1.05
C VAL A 36 0.12 4.08 2.46
N GLU A 37 -1.07 3.98 3.06
CA GLU A 37 -1.25 3.43 4.41
C GLU A 37 -0.78 1.96 4.50
N SER A 38 -1.14 1.12 3.52
CA SER A 38 -0.75 -0.30 3.52
C SER A 38 0.75 -0.48 3.33
N SER A 39 1.37 0.36 2.49
CA SER A 39 2.82 0.36 2.29
C SER A 39 3.57 0.74 3.58
N LEU A 40 3.08 1.75 4.31
CA LEU A 40 3.64 2.14 5.60
C LEU A 40 3.47 1.06 6.67
N LYS A 41 2.30 0.40 6.72
CA LYS A 41 2.08 -0.72 7.65
C LYS A 41 3.07 -1.87 7.40
N GLU A 42 3.38 -2.17 6.14
CA GLU A 42 4.39 -3.17 5.81
C GLU A 42 5.80 -2.69 6.19
N HIS A 43 6.12 -1.41 5.94
CA HIS A 43 7.40 -0.82 6.36
C HIS A 43 7.60 -0.91 7.88
N TRP A 44 6.56 -0.60 8.66
CA TRP A 44 6.57 -0.66 10.12
C TRP A 44 6.39 -2.05 10.71
N ARG A 45 6.25 -3.09 9.89
CA ARG A 45 6.07 -4.47 10.35
C ARG A 45 7.24 -4.95 11.21
N PHE A 46 8.46 -4.57 10.83
CA PHE A 46 9.69 -4.99 11.50
C PHE A 46 10.28 -3.93 12.44
N ARG A 47 10.00 -2.65 12.17
CA ARG A 47 10.42 -1.53 13.00
C ARG A 47 9.30 -0.50 13.08
N LYS A 48 8.57 -0.49 14.19
CA LYS A 48 7.57 0.54 14.46
C LYS A 48 8.26 1.84 14.91
N PRO A 49 7.74 3.00 14.52
CA PRO A 49 8.21 4.28 15.03
C PRO A 49 7.93 4.35 16.54
N GLY A 50 8.90 4.85 17.31
CA GLY A 50 8.80 5.03 18.75
C GLY A 50 8.09 6.33 19.16
N SER A 51 7.90 7.25 18.21
CA SER A 51 7.21 8.53 18.43
C SER A 51 6.43 8.98 17.19
N ILE A 52 5.51 9.94 17.36
CA ILE A 52 4.73 10.53 16.26
C ILE A 52 5.66 11.21 15.24
N HIS A 53 6.70 11.90 15.71
CA HIS A 53 7.67 12.55 14.83
C HIS A 53 8.36 11.54 13.90
N GLU A 54 8.82 10.41 14.44
CA GLU A 54 9.42 9.34 13.63
C GLU A 54 8.43 8.80 12.61
N ALA A 55 7.17 8.59 13.00
CA ALA A 55 6.14 8.13 12.07
C ALA A 55 5.89 9.14 10.93
N VAL A 56 5.87 10.44 11.25
CA VAL A 56 5.69 11.51 10.24
C VAL A 56 6.90 11.60 9.31
N GLU A 57 8.12 11.44 9.84
CA GLU A 57 9.34 11.41 9.03
C GLU A 57 9.31 10.24 8.02
N ASP A 58 8.96 9.03 8.48
CA ASP A 58 8.81 7.86 7.61
C ASP A 58 7.77 8.11 6.50
N ILE A 59 6.65 8.77 6.83
CA ILE A 59 5.63 9.16 5.84
C ILE A 59 6.19 10.14 4.80
N GLN A 60 6.95 11.14 5.23
CA GLN A 60 7.49 12.16 4.33
C GLN A 60 8.55 11.59 3.39
N GLN A 61 9.33 10.61 3.85
CA GLN A 61 10.37 9.95 3.05
C GLN A 61 9.82 8.95 2.03
N LEU A 62 8.56 8.50 2.18
CA LEU A 62 7.94 7.56 1.25
C LEU A 62 7.83 8.13 -0.18
N SER A 63 8.29 7.40 -1.18
CA SER A 63 8.15 7.77 -2.60
C SER A 63 7.01 7.00 -3.29
N ALA A 64 6.58 7.41 -4.49
CA ALA A 64 5.63 6.60 -5.27
C ALA A 64 6.24 5.26 -5.66
N SER A 65 7.56 5.21 -5.89
CA SER A 65 8.28 3.96 -6.20
C SER A 65 8.18 2.95 -5.07
N ASP A 66 8.28 3.38 -3.80
CA ASP A 66 8.15 2.49 -2.65
C ASP A 66 6.75 1.88 -2.56
N VAL A 67 5.73 2.71 -2.81
CA VAL A 67 4.33 2.26 -2.83
C VAL A 67 4.09 1.28 -3.97
N VAL A 68 4.63 1.54 -5.17
CA VAL A 68 4.52 0.64 -6.32
C VAL A 68 5.23 -0.69 -6.03
N ALA A 69 6.44 -0.67 -5.47
CA ALA A 69 7.19 -1.88 -5.12
C ALA A 69 6.40 -2.76 -4.12
N TYR A 70 5.76 -2.13 -3.12
CA TYR A 70 4.86 -2.83 -2.21
C TYR A 70 3.67 -3.47 -2.94
N LEU A 71 2.96 -2.69 -3.77
CA LEU A 71 1.79 -3.18 -4.51
C LEU A 71 2.16 -4.32 -5.48
N SER A 72 3.29 -4.22 -6.18
CA SER A 72 3.81 -5.27 -7.04
C SER A 72 4.11 -6.55 -6.25
N THR A 73 4.73 -6.42 -5.08
CA THR A 73 4.99 -7.56 -4.19
C THR A 73 3.68 -8.22 -3.73
N GLN A 74 2.68 -7.43 -3.34
CA GLN A 74 1.36 -7.95 -2.97
C GLN A 74 0.66 -8.65 -4.14
N ALA A 75 0.76 -8.11 -5.35
CA ALA A 75 0.19 -8.73 -6.55
C ALA A 75 0.84 -10.09 -6.84
N VAL A 76 2.16 -10.22 -6.70
CA VAL A 76 2.87 -11.50 -6.85
C VAL A 76 2.43 -12.51 -5.80
N ILE A 77 2.34 -12.10 -4.52
CA ILE A 77 1.91 -12.98 -3.43
C ILE A 77 0.46 -13.43 -3.61
N MET A 78 -0.41 -12.52 -4.04
CA MET A 78 -1.82 -12.83 -4.28
C MET A 78 -1.96 -13.77 -5.49
N GLY A 79 -1.27 -13.46 -6.59
CA GLY A 79 -1.26 -14.28 -7.80
C GLY A 79 -0.68 -15.68 -7.56
N SER A 80 0.35 -15.82 -6.72
CA SER A 80 0.92 -17.15 -6.40
C SER A 80 -0.03 -18.05 -5.61
N ARG A 81 -1.09 -17.49 -5.03
CA ARG A 81 -2.11 -18.23 -4.26
C ARG A 81 -3.37 -18.52 -5.08
N MET A 82 -3.46 -18.00 -6.29
CA MET A 82 -4.61 -18.15 -7.18
C MET A 82 -4.31 -19.24 -8.22
N ASN A 83 -5.34 -19.98 -8.64
CA ASN A 83 -5.18 -20.92 -9.74
C ASN A 83 -5.40 -20.19 -11.06
N LEU A 84 -4.64 -20.56 -12.09
CA LEU A 84 -4.79 -20.00 -13.44
C LEU A 84 -6.23 -20.16 -13.97
N ASN A 85 -6.90 -21.25 -13.62
CA ASN A 85 -8.30 -21.53 -13.99
C ASN A 85 -9.30 -20.51 -13.42
N ASP A 86 -8.94 -19.78 -12.37
CA ASP A 86 -9.76 -18.68 -11.82
C ASP A 86 -9.77 -17.45 -12.76
N PHE A 87 -8.90 -17.45 -13.78
CA PHE A 87 -8.73 -16.38 -14.76
C PHE A 87 -9.08 -16.80 -16.20
N ASP A 88 -9.65 -17.98 -16.43
CA ASP A 88 -10.03 -18.44 -17.77
C ASP A 88 -10.99 -17.45 -18.46
N ASP A 89 -11.90 -16.82 -17.70
CA ASP A 89 -12.79 -15.76 -18.21
C ASP A 89 -12.04 -14.45 -18.56
N LEU A 90 -10.84 -14.22 -18.02
CA LEU A 90 -10.01 -13.03 -18.24
C LEU A 90 -9.08 -13.16 -19.46
N PHE A 91 -8.67 -14.39 -19.78
CA PHE A 91 -7.83 -14.70 -20.95
C PHE A 91 -8.65 -15.04 -22.21
N GLY A 92 -9.98 -14.87 -22.18
CA GLY A 92 -10.84 -15.16 -23.31
C GLY A 92 -10.99 -16.66 -23.54
N GLY A 93 -11.22 -17.42 -22.47
CA GLY A 93 -11.61 -18.82 -22.58
C GLY A 93 -12.89 -18.93 -23.41
N ASP A 94 -12.74 -19.34 -24.67
CA ASP A 94 -13.83 -19.72 -25.55
C ASP A 94 -14.64 -20.82 -24.85
N LYS A 95 -15.80 -20.45 -24.31
CA LYS A 95 -16.85 -21.41 -23.98
C LYS A 95 -17.52 -21.82 -25.29
N GLN A 96 -16.96 -22.83 -25.97
CA GLN A 96 -17.72 -23.70 -26.88
C GLN A 96 -18.20 -24.94 -26.15
#